data_AF-A0A1R0KJZ8-F1
#
_entry.id   AF-A0A1R0KJZ8-F1
#
_cell.length_a   1.000
_cell.length_b   1.000
_cell.length_c   1.000
_cell.angle_alpha   90.00
_cell.angle_beta   90.00
_cell.angle_gamma   90.00
#
_symmetry.space_group_name_H-M   'P 1'
#
loop_
_entity.id
_entity.type
_entity.pdbx_description
1 polymer ?
#
loop_
_entity_poly.entity_id
_entity_poly.type
_entity_poly.pdbx_seq_one_letter_code
_entity_poly.pdbx_strand_id
1 'polypeptide(L)'
;MNFAIGVFDLFAYTIPGALYLAFFGYLGAKLHVLTAASIGGVPTVVLVVVIVVLSFLLGYLAYPLGDAMERIVPRRRQRILSEEFLRRTPSAKDRAFVHQNQHLLLCALQLHDKEVAVDVTRLRASGLMVRNCAPPLLFAAVAAIVEIFTGKHPFVAAGLAVLLLLASLTLVSQGRKLGLWAGMKTLELCFWIPEIDEKVAADDARVS
;
A
#
# COMPACT_ATOMS: atom_id res chain seq x y z
N MET A 1 22.71 -7.14 -9.79
CA MET A 1 21.44 -6.89 -9.08
C MET A 1 20.71 -5.77 -9.81
N ASN A 2 19.80 -6.09 -10.72
CA ASN A 2 18.88 -5.09 -11.24
C ASN A 2 17.74 -4.97 -10.24
N PHE A 3 17.66 -3.84 -9.54
CA PHE A 3 16.43 -3.39 -8.89
C PHE A 3 15.42 -3.13 -10.01
N ALA A 4 14.78 -4.19 -10.51
CA ALA A 4 13.59 -4.07 -11.32
C ALA A 4 12.45 -3.68 -10.36
N ILE A 5 12.50 -2.44 -9.87
CA ILE A 5 11.36 -1.80 -9.22
C ILE A 5 10.28 -1.79 -10.29
N GLY A 6 9.27 -2.63 -10.11
CA GLY A 6 8.14 -2.65 -11.02
C GLY A 6 7.51 -1.27 -11.05
N VAL A 7 7.00 -0.84 -12.21
CA VAL A 7 6.27 0.43 -12.34
C VAL A 7 5.18 0.58 -11.25
N PHE A 8 4.56 -0.53 -10.85
CA PHE A 8 3.58 -0.55 -9.77
C PHE A 8 4.15 -0.26 -8.38
N ASP A 9 5.37 -0.71 -8.08
CA ASP A 9 6.04 -0.40 -6.81
C ASP A 9 6.41 1.08 -6.76
N LEU A 10 6.86 1.66 -7.88
CA LEU A 10 7.12 3.09 -7.97
C LEU A 10 5.87 3.90 -7.60
N PHE A 11 4.70 3.55 -8.15
CA PHE A 11 3.44 4.21 -7.81
C PHE A 11 3.00 3.95 -6.36
N ALA A 12 3.24 2.73 -5.85
CA ALA A 12 2.88 2.36 -4.49
C ALA A 12 3.55 3.21 -3.42
N TYR A 13 4.72 3.78 -3.72
CA TYR A 13 5.44 4.70 -2.83
C TYR A 13 5.27 6.17 -3.23
N THR A 14 5.27 6.49 -4.52
CA THR A 14 5.22 7.90 -4.97
C THR A 14 3.89 8.57 -4.66
N ILE A 15 2.76 7.87 -4.80
CA ILE A 15 1.42 8.45 -4.57
C ILE A 15 1.21 8.81 -3.08
N PRO A 16 1.42 7.90 -2.12
CA PRO A 16 1.40 8.26 -0.69
C PRO A 16 2.38 9.38 -0.38
N GLY A 17 3.59 9.30 -0.96
CA GLY A 17 4.62 10.31 -0.87
C GLY A 17 4.18 11.72 -1.25
N ALA A 18 3.45 11.84 -2.36
CA ALA A 18 2.91 13.10 -2.82
C ALA A 18 1.86 13.66 -1.85
N LEU A 19 1.06 12.81 -1.19
CA LEU A 19 0.13 13.24 -0.14
C LEU A 19 0.86 13.78 1.09
N TYR A 20 1.95 13.12 1.51
CA TYR A 20 2.81 13.64 2.57
C TYR A 20 3.43 14.98 2.19
N LEU A 21 3.95 15.09 0.98
CA LEU A 21 4.55 16.33 0.49
C LEU A 21 3.52 17.47 0.41
N ALA A 22 2.30 17.18 -0.05
CA ALA A 22 1.20 18.15 -0.05
C ALA A 22 0.84 18.60 1.37
N PHE A 23 0.77 17.67 2.33
CA PHE A 23 0.53 17.98 3.74
C PHE A 23 1.62 18.87 4.33
N PHE A 24 2.89 18.52 4.15
CA PHE A 24 4.02 19.33 4.63
C PHE A 24 4.10 20.68 3.93
N GLY A 25 3.80 20.75 2.64
CA GLY A 25 3.72 21.99 1.88
C GLY A 25 2.64 22.93 2.44
N TYR A 26 1.45 22.39 2.72
CA TYR A 26 0.37 23.12 3.39
C TYR A 26 0.80 23.63 4.78
N LEU A 27 1.44 22.78 5.59
CA LEU A 27 1.91 23.18 6.92
C LEU A 27 3.00 24.26 6.84
N GLY A 28 3.95 24.13 5.92
CA GLY A 28 5.02 25.09 5.71
C GLY A 28 4.51 26.45 5.20
N ALA A 29 3.50 26.46 4.34
CA ALA A 29 2.83 27.69 3.91
C ALA A 29 2.10 28.37 5.08
N LYS A 30 1.39 27.59 5.89
CA LYS A 30 0.62 28.09 7.04
C LYS A 30 1.52 28.63 8.17
N LEU A 31 2.66 27.99 8.40
CA LEU A 31 3.66 28.43 9.38
C LEU A 31 4.55 29.57 8.84
N HIS A 32 4.30 30.05 7.62
CA HIS A 32 5.12 31.04 6.92
C HIS A 32 6.60 30.64 6.72
N VAL A 33 6.92 29.35 6.92
CA VAL A 33 8.26 28.78 6.67
C VAL A 33 8.54 28.74 5.17
N LEU A 34 7.51 28.49 4.35
CA LEU A 34 7.58 28.52 2.89
C LEU A 34 6.98 29.84 2.38
N THR A 35 7.85 30.76 1.97
CA THR A 35 7.43 32.00 1.30
C THR A 35 7.46 31.79 -0.21
N ALA A 36 6.41 32.18 -0.95
CA ALA A 36 6.36 32.03 -2.42
C ALA A 36 7.58 32.65 -3.14
N ALA A 37 8.22 33.65 -2.52
CA ALA A 37 9.42 34.31 -3.00
C ALA A 37 10.67 33.39 -3.08
N SER A 38 10.77 32.35 -2.24
CA SER A 38 11.94 31.44 -2.25
C SER A 38 11.89 30.38 -3.35
N ILE A 39 10.73 30.19 -4.00
CA ILE A 39 10.51 29.14 -5.00
C ILE A 39 10.55 29.71 -6.43
N GLY A 40 10.31 31.01 -6.62
CA GLY A 40 10.16 31.64 -7.94
C GLY A 40 11.40 31.61 -8.84
N GLY A 41 12.60 31.36 -8.28
CA GLY A 41 13.85 31.30 -9.04
C GLY A 41 14.29 29.89 -9.46
N VAL A 42 13.58 28.84 -9.05
CA VAL A 42 13.98 27.45 -9.33
C VAL A 42 13.45 27.02 -10.70
N PRO A 43 14.29 26.45 -11.59
CA PRO A 43 13.82 25.90 -12.86
C PRO A 43 12.73 24.86 -12.63
N THR A 44 11.60 25.00 -13.34
CA THR A 44 10.41 24.15 -13.14
C THR A 44 10.72 22.66 -13.25
N VAL A 45 11.60 22.27 -14.18
CA VAL A 45 12.02 20.86 -14.35
C VAL A 45 12.74 20.34 -13.10
N VAL A 46 13.63 21.13 -12.52
CA VAL A 46 14.35 20.77 -11.28
C VAL A 46 13.36 20.64 -10.13
N LEU A 47 12.41 21.57 -10.01
CA LEU A 47 11.35 21.51 -9.00
C LEU A 47 10.54 20.22 -9.10
N VAL A 48 10.10 19.85 -10.31
CA VAL A 48 9.34 18.61 -10.55
C VAL A 48 10.15 17.37 -10.17
N VAL A 49 11.42 17.30 -10.57
CA VAL A 49 12.30 16.17 -10.22
C VAL A 49 12.47 16.06 -8.70
N VAL A 50 12.73 17.17 -8.01
CA VAL A 50 12.86 17.19 -6.54
C VAL A 50 11.56 16.76 -5.87
N ILE A 51 10.41 17.24 -6.34
CA ILE A 51 9.08 16.85 -5.84
C ILE A 51 8.87 15.34 -5.97
N VAL A 52 9.18 14.76 -7.14
CA VAL A 52 9.02 13.32 -7.39
C VAL A 52 9.93 12.51 -6.48
N VAL A 53 11.20 12.89 -6.36
CA VAL A 53 12.19 12.20 -5.51
C VAL A 53 11.81 12.28 -4.04
N LEU A 54 11.45 13.47 -3.54
CA LEU A 54 11.02 13.66 -2.16
C LEU A 54 9.73 12.90 -1.86
N SER A 55 8.77 12.90 -2.79
CA SER A 55 7.55 12.09 -2.67
C SER A 55 7.92 10.61 -2.51
N PHE A 56 8.74 10.07 -3.40
CA PHE A 56 9.15 8.66 -3.31
C PHE A 56 9.84 8.33 -1.98
N LEU A 57 10.78 9.17 -1.54
CA LEU A 57 11.49 8.99 -0.26
C LEU A 57 10.55 9.03 0.94
N LEU A 58 9.65 10.02 0.99
CA LEU A 58 8.65 10.15 2.06
C LEU A 58 7.70 8.96 2.07
N GLY A 59 7.25 8.49 0.90
CA GLY A 59 6.41 7.31 0.79
C GLY A 59 7.10 6.04 1.29
N TYR A 60 8.41 5.91 1.05
CA TYR A 60 9.21 4.80 1.57
C TYR A 60 9.38 4.88 3.09
N LEU A 61 9.74 6.06 3.62
CA LEU A 61 9.89 6.33 5.06
C LEU A 61 8.58 6.17 5.84
N ALA A 62 7.44 6.36 5.18
CA ALA A 62 6.11 6.22 5.76
C ALA A 62 5.61 4.76 5.83
N TYR A 63 6.34 3.80 5.26
CA TYR A 63 6.01 2.37 5.34
C TYR A 63 5.71 1.86 6.78
N PRO A 64 6.54 2.14 7.81
CA PRO A 64 6.24 1.74 9.19
C PRO A 64 4.97 2.37 9.77
N LEU A 65 4.62 3.58 9.33
CA LEU A 65 3.40 4.26 9.77
C LEU A 65 2.14 3.59 9.19
N GLY A 66 2.19 3.16 7.93
CA GLY A 66 1.12 2.37 7.31
C GLY A 66 0.86 1.05 8.04
N ASP A 67 1.93 0.38 8.49
CA ASP A 67 1.83 -0.87 9.25
C ASP A 67 1.29 -0.63 10.68
N ALA A 68 1.69 0.47 11.32
CA ALA A 68 1.14 0.88 12.61
C ALA A 68 -0.37 1.19 12.52
N MET A 69 -0.81 1.85 11.44
CA MET A 69 -2.25 2.11 11.22
C MET A 69 -3.06 0.83 11.03
N GLU A 70 -2.48 -0.24 10.49
CA GLU A 70 -3.16 -1.52 10.38
C GLU A 70 -3.48 -2.13 11.77
N ARG A 71 -2.69 -1.81 12.80
CA ARG A 71 -2.97 -2.23 14.18
C ARG A 71 -4.15 -1.47 14.81
N ILE A 72 -4.41 -0.24 14.37
CA ILE A 72 -5.46 0.62 14.91
C ILE A 72 -6.85 0.17 14.42
N VAL A 73 -6.95 -0.31 13.18
CA VAL A 73 -8.23 -0.78 12.64
C VAL A 73 -8.52 -2.21 13.10
N PRO A 74 -9.59 -2.46 13.90
CA PRO A 74 -9.87 -3.76 14.46
C PRO A 74 -9.93 -4.82 13.37
N ARG A 75 -9.25 -5.96 13.58
CA ARG A 75 -9.20 -7.12 12.68
C ARG A 75 -10.58 -7.80 12.62
N ARG A 76 -11.60 -7.13 12.07
CA ARG A 76 -13.00 -7.58 12.12
C ARG A 76 -13.32 -8.86 11.33
N ARG A 77 -12.33 -9.47 10.67
CA ARG A 77 -12.38 -10.82 10.09
C ARG A 77 -10.98 -11.14 9.55
N GLN A 78 -10.16 -11.85 10.32
CA GLN A 78 -9.10 -12.64 9.69
C GLN A 78 -9.82 -13.78 8.96
N ARG A 79 -10.27 -13.54 7.72
CA ARG A 79 -10.58 -14.65 6.83
C ARG A 79 -9.23 -15.28 6.54
N ILE A 80 -9.01 -16.46 7.10
CA ILE A 80 -7.83 -17.24 6.81
C ILE A 80 -7.89 -17.52 5.31
N LEU A 81 -6.93 -16.99 4.56
CA LEU A 81 -6.89 -17.04 3.10
C LEU A 81 -7.04 -18.46 2.57
N SER A 82 -6.36 -19.41 3.21
CA SER A 82 -6.46 -20.83 2.90
C SER A 82 -7.86 -21.38 3.16
N GLU A 83 -8.54 -21.00 4.25
CA GLU A 83 -9.92 -21.45 4.50
C GLU A 83 -10.91 -20.93 3.45
N GLU A 84 -10.82 -19.65 3.08
CA GLU A 84 -11.69 -19.08 2.04
C GLU A 84 -11.40 -19.72 0.67
N PHE A 85 -10.13 -20.00 0.36
CA PHE A 85 -9.73 -20.72 -0.83
C PHE A 85 -10.27 -22.15 -0.85
N LEU A 86 -10.05 -22.92 0.22
CA LEU A 86 -10.52 -24.30 0.33
C LEU A 86 -12.06 -24.40 0.32
N ARG A 87 -12.76 -23.37 0.81
CA ARG A 87 -14.22 -23.30 0.69
C ARG A 87 -14.69 -23.18 -0.76
N ARG A 88 -13.89 -22.55 -1.64
CA ARG A 88 -14.20 -22.41 -3.07
C ARG A 88 -13.67 -23.57 -3.91
N THR A 89 -12.51 -24.10 -3.54
CA THR A 89 -11.80 -25.16 -4.25
C THR A 89 -11.45 -26.29 -3.29
N PRO A 90 -12.44 -27.14 -2.91
CA PRO A 90 -12.22 -28.21 -1.94
C PRO A 90 -11.26 -29.30 -2.47
N SER A 91 -11.09 -29.42 -3.80
CA SER A 91 -10.15 -30.33 -4.43
C SER A 91 -8.68 -30.02 -4.16
N ALA A 92 -8.37 -28.81 -3.65
CA ALA A 92 -7.00 -28.40 -3.32
C ALA A 92 -6.62 -28.71 -1.86
N LYS A 93 -7.50 -29.34 -1.07
CA LYS A 93 -7.33 -29.53 0.39
C LYS A 93 -6.02 -30.22 0.79
N ASP A 94 -5.56 -31.18 -0.02
CA ASP A 94 -4.38 -31.98 0.29
C ASP A 94 -3.11 -31.47 -0.43
N ARG A 95 -3.17 -30.29 -1.06
CA ARG A 95 -2.04 -29.73 -1.81
C ARG A 95 -1.11 -28.93 -0.91
N ALA A 96 0.19 -29.21 -1.01
CA ALA A 96 1.23 -28.64 -0.16
C ALA A 96 1.29 -27.10 -0.28
N PHE A 97 1.03 -26.56 -1.46
CA PHE A 97 1.09 -25.11 -1.70
C PHE A 97 0.05 -24.31 -0.91
N VAL A 98 -1.04 -24.91 -0.42
CA VAL A 98 -2.13 -24.20 0.29
C VAL A 98 -1.68 -23.65 1.65
N HIS A 99 -0.72 -24.33 2.28
CA HIS A 99 -0.19 -23.97 3.60
C HIS A 99 1.09 -23.13 3.53
N GLN A 100 1.54 -22.82 2.31
CA GLN A 100 2.83 -22.22 2.07
C GLN A 100 2.81 -20.70 2.11
N ASN A 101 3.99 -20.11 2.32
CA ASN A 101 4.12 -18.66 2.41
C ASN A 101 3.75 -18.00 1.07
N GLN A 102 2.84 -17.02 1.10
CA GLN A 102 2.38 -16.33 -0.11
C GLN A 102 3.52 -15.66 -0.91
N HIS A 103 4.61 -15.26 -0.25
CA HIS A 103 5.78 -14.72 -0.95
C HIS A 103 6.51 -15.79 -1.76
N LEU A 104 6.68 -16.99 -1.21
CA LEU A 104 7.29 -18.12 -1.91
C LEU A 104 6.43 -18.55 -3.10
N LEU A 105 5.12 -18.62 -2.92
CA LEU A 105 4.17 -18.93 -3.99
C LEU A 105 4.21 -17.88 -5.11
N LEU A 106 4.31 -16.60 -4.78
CA LEU A 106 4.44 -15.55 -5.77
C LEU A 106 5.76 -15.63 -6.53
N CYS A 107 6.87 -15.94 -5.85
CA CYS A 107 8.16 -16.17 -6.50
C CYS A 107 8.11 -17.37 -7.45
N ALA A 108 7.52 -18.49 -7.00
CA ALA A 108 7.33 -19.67 -7.84
C ALA A 108 6.47 -19.36 -9.07
N LEU A 109 5.40 -18.59 -8.89
CA LEU A 109 4.55 -18.09 -9.98
C LEU A 109 5.34 -17.21 -10.95
N GLN A 110 6.16 -16.27 -10.47
CA GLN A 110 7.01 -15.40 -11.31
C GLN A 110 8.08 -16.16 -12.10
N LEU A 111 8.59 -17.27 -11.55
CA LEU A 111 9.54 -18.14 -12.24
C LEU A 111 8.87 -18.96 -13.34
N HIS A 112 7.61 -19.35 -13.13
CA HIS A 112 6.84 -20.12 -14.10
C HIS A 112 6.27 -19.24 -15.23
N ASP A 113 5.59 -18.15 -14.87
CA ASP A 113 4.96 -17.23 -15.81
C ASP A 113 4.94 -15.79 -15.26
N LYS A 114 5.77 -14.94 -15.84
CA LYS A 114 5.87 -13.53 -15.46
C LYS A 114 4.62 -12.74 -15.81
N GLU A 115 3.97 -13.02 -16.94
CA GLU A 115 2.80 -12.25 -17.39
C GLU A 115 1.63 -12.47 -16.46
N VAL A 116 1.40 -13.72 -16.06
CA VAL A 116 0.37 -14.08 -15.08
C VAL A 116 0.67 -13.52 -13.68
N ALA A 117 1.95 -13.47 -13.30
CA ALA A 117 2.37 -12.88 -12.02
C ALA A 117 2.19 -11.36 -11.96
N VAL A 118 2.26 -10.65 -13.10
CA VAL A 118 2.11 -9.18 -13.16
C VAL A 118 0.78 -8.74 -12.57
N ASP A 119 -0.30 -9.45 -12.86
CA ASP A 119 -1.64 -9.13 -12.35
C ASP A 119 -1.72 -9.20 -10.81
N VAL A 120 -1.06 -10.20 -10.22
CA VAL A 120 -1.00 -10.37 -8.77
C VAL A 120 -0.15 -9.27 -8.14
N THR A 121 1.00 -8.97 -8.75
CA THR A 121 1.90 -7.90 -8.27
C THR A 121 1.21 -6.54 -8.32
N ARG A 122 0.46 -6.24 -9.40
CA ARG A 122 -0.34 -5.03 -9.55
C ARG A 122 -1.40 -4.90 -8.46
N LEU A 123 -2.16 -5.97 -8.19
CA LEU A 123 -3.18 -5.96 -7.13
C LEU A 123 -2.58 -5.72 -5.75
N ARG A 124 -1.44 -6.37 -5.46
CA ARG A 124 -0.72 -6.22 -4.19
C ARG A 124 -0.14 -4.82 -4.03
N ALA A 125 0.53 -4.30 -5.05
CA ALA A 125 1.06 -2.94 -5.06
C ALA A 125 -0.05 -1.90 -4.90
N SER A 126 -1.19 -2.09 -5.58
CA SER A 126 -2.37 -1.23 -5.41
C SER A 126 -2.91 -1.27 -3.98
N GLY A 127 -3.00 -2.44 -3.37
CA GLY A 127 -3.42 -2.59 -1.97
C GLY A 127 -2.47 -1.88 -1.00
N LEU A 128 -1.16 -2.02 -1.23
CA LEU A 128 -0.13 -1.33 -0.44
C LEU A 128 -0.22 0.19 -0.59
N MET A 129 -0.37 0.67 -1.83
CA MET A 129 -0.52 2.09 -2.17
C MET A 129 -1.70 2.71 -1.42
N VAL A 130 -2.89 2.10 -1.56
CA VAL A 130 -4.13 2.54 -0.92
C VAL A 130 -3.96 2.59 0.60
N ARG A 131 -3.33 1.58 1.20
CA ARG A 131 -3.05 1.55 2.64
C ARG A 131 -2.11 2.67 3.08
N ASN A 132 -1.03 2.91 2.33
CA ASN A 132 -0.02 3.91 2.67
C ASN A 132 -0.52 5.35 2.48
N CYS A 133 -1.58 5.57 1.70
CA CYS A 133 -2.27 6.85 1.62
C CYS A 133 -3.10 7.20 2.87
N ALA A 134 -3.40 6.24 3.75
CA ALA A 134 -4.21 6.50 4.95
C ALA A 134 -3.52 7.43 5.98
N PRO A 135 -2.27 7.20 6.42
CA PRO A 135 -1.65 8.06 7.42
C PRO A 135 -1.48 9.55 7.02
N PRO A 136 -1.12 9.94 5.78
CA PRO A 136 -1.09 11.37 5.43
C PRO A 136 -2.49 12.01 5.49
N LEU A 137 -3.56 11.27 5.15
CA LEU A 137 -4.93 11.77 5.32
C LEU A 137 -5.33 11.88 6.80
N LEU A 138 -4.86 10.98 7.66
CA LEU A 138 -5.05 11.09 9.10
C LEU A 138 -4.36 12.37 9.64
N PHE A 139 -3.13 12.65 9.23
CA PHE A 139 -2.44 13.88 9.63
C PHE A 139 -3.15 15.12 9.11
N ALA A 140 -3.63 15.10 7.86
CA ALA A 140 -4.45 16.17 7.31
C ALA A 140 -5.74 16.37 8.12
N ALA A 141 -6.38 15.30 8.58
CA ALA A 141 -7.55 15.40 9.46
C ALA A 141 -7.21 16.03 10.81
N VAL A 142 -6.09 15.66 11.43
CA VAL A 142 -5.62 16.26 12.68
C VAL A 142 -5.36 17.76 12.49
N ALA A 143 -4.70 18.15 11.40
CA ALA A 143 -4.51 19.57 11.07
C ALA A 143 -5.83 20.31 10.88
N ALA A 144 -6.81 19.69 10.20
CA ALA A 144 -8.15 20.26 10.05
C ALA A 144 -8.87 20.40 11.41
N ILE A 145 -8.70 19.45 12.35
CA ILE A 145 -9.24 19.58 13.72
C ILE A 145 -8.63 20.78 14.44
N VAL A 146 -7.32 20.99 14.32
CA VAL A 146 -6.65 22.17 14.89
C VAL A 146 -7.18 23.47 14.25
N GLU A 147 -7.55 23.44 12.97
CA GLU A 147 -8.18 24.58 12.29
C GLU A 147 -9.58 24.93 12.79
N ILE A 148 -10.31 23.98 13.39
CA ILE A 148 -11.60 24.29 14.01
C ILE A 148 -11.40 25.31 15.14
N PHE A 149 -10.28 25.24 15.87
CA PHE A 149 -9.99 26.13 16.99
C PHE A 149 -9.22 27.38 16.61
N THR A 150 -8.42 27.34 15.54
CA THR A 150 -7.50 28.43 15.16
C THR A 150 -7.91 29.18 13.89
N GLY A 151 -8.85 28.63 13.12
CA GLY A 151 -9.21 29.11 11.78
C GLY A 151 -10.40 30.05 11.73
N LYS A 152 -10.52 30.78 10.62
CA LYS A 152 -11.62 31.72 10.34
C LYS A 152 -12.94 31.02 9.98
N HIS A 153 -12.89 29.76 9.54
CA HIS A 153 -14.04 29.00 9.04
C HIS A 153 -14.14 27.61 9.69
N PRO A 154 -14.56 27.54 10.97
CA PRO A 154 -14.55 26.29 11.75
C PRO A 154 -15.46 25.21 11.18
N PHE A 155 -16.59 25.59 10.56
CA PHE A 155 -17.52 24.63 9.95
C PHE A 155 -16.93 23.90 8.73
N VAL A 156 -16.16 24.61 7.90
CA VAL A 156 -15.48 24.01 6.74
C VAL A 156 -14.37 23.07 7.21
N ALA A 157 -13.60 23.50 8.22
CA ALA A 157 -12.56 22.69 8.83
C ALA A 157 -13.13 21.41 9.46
N ALA A 158 -14.27 21.49 10.15
CA ALA A 158 -14.95 20.33 10.71
C ALA A 158 -15.42 19.35 9.63
N GLY A 159 -16.03 19.84 8.55
CA GLY A 159 -16.43 19.01 7.41
C GLY A 159 -15.24 18.29 6.78
N LEU A 160 -14.13 18.99 6.54
CA LEU A 160 -12.90 18.42 6.01
C LEU A 160 -12.28 17.37 6.95
N ALA A 161 -12.23 17.65 8.25
CA ALA A 161 -11.73 16.71 9.25
C ALA A 161 -12.48 15.38 9.21
N VAL A 162 -13.81 15.42 9.18
CA VAL A 162 -14.65 14.21 9.09
C VAL A 162 -14.40 13.47 7.78
N LEU A 163 -14.38 14.18 6.64
CA LEU A 163 -14.13 13.56 5.33
C LEU A 163 -12.77 12.88 5.27
N LEU A 164 -11.71 13.54 5.77
CA LEU A 164 -10.35 13.01 5.78
C LEU A 164 -10.19 11.82 6.72
N LEU A 165 -10.82 11.84 7.90
CA LEU A 165 -10.86 10.69 8.81
C LEU A 165 -11.55 9.48 8.16
N LEU A 166 -12.73 9.69 7.57
CA LEU A 166 -13.45 8.61 6.89
C LEU A 166 -12.67 8.08 5.69
N ALA A 167 -12.04 8.96 4.90
CA ALA A 167 -11.17 8.57 3.81
C ALA A 167 -9.99 7.72 4.30
N SER A 168 -9.30 8.14 5.36
CA SER A 168 -8.21 7.36 5.97
C SER A 168 -8.67 5.96 6.38
N LEU A 169 -9.79 5.85 7.12
CA LEU A 169 -10.30 4.56 7.58
C LEU A 169 -10.75 3.65 6.44
N THR A 170 -11.41 4.21 5.43
CA THR A 170 -11.87 3.46 4.26
C THR A 170 -10.69 2.96 3.41
N LEU A 171 -9.64 3.76 3.25
CA LEU A 171 -8.42 3.34 2.57
C LEU A 171 -7.73 2.16 3.27
N VAL A 172 -7.62 2.16 4.60
CA VAL A 172 -7.09 1.00 5.33
C VAL A 172 -7.94 -0.26 5.07
N SER A 173 -9.26 -0.13 5.13
CA SER A 173 -10.17 -1.25 4.86
C SER A 173 -10.04 -1.80 3.43
N GLN A 174 -10.01 -0.90 2.44
CA GLN A 174 -9.86 -1.26 1.02
C GLN A 174 -8.49 -1.86 0.71
N GLY A 175 -7.41 -1.32 1.28
CA GLY A 175 -6.06 -1.86 1.13
C GLY A 175 -5.96 -3.30 1.63
N ARG A 176 -6.59 -3.61 2.77
CA ARG A 176 -6.65 -4.99 3.30
C ARG A 176 -7.45 -5.92 2.40
N LYS A 177 -8.58 -5.46 1.87
CA LYS A 177 -9.41 -6.23 0.92
C LYS A 177 -8.63 -6.57 -0.35
N LEU A 178 -7.90 -5.60 -0.91
CA LEU A 178 -7.04 -5.79 -2.08
C LEU A 178 -5.90 -6.78 -1.79
N GLY A 179 -5.28 -6.71 -0.61
CA GLY A 179 -4.27 -7.68 -0.18
C GLY A 179 -4.80 -9.11 -0.10
N LEU A 180 -6.01 -9.29 0.46
CA LEU A 180 -6.68 -10.60 0.49
C LEU A 180 -7.00 -11.10 -0.92
N TRP A 181 -7.47 -10.23 -1.81
CA TRP A 181 -7.75 -10.60 -3.19
C TRP A 181 -6.49 -10.98 -3.97
N ALA A 182 -5.39 -10.27 -3.76
CA ALA A 182 -4.10 -10.64 -4.33
C ALA A 182 -3.67 -12.03 -3.87
N GLY A 183 -3.76 -12.30 -2.56
CA GLY A 183 -3.43 -13.61 -2.00
C GLY A 183 -4.31 -14.76 -2.51
N MET A 184 -5.61 -14.53 -2.64
CA MET A 184 -6.55 -15.48 -3.25
C MET A 184 -6.16 -15.79 -4.70
N LYS A 185 -5.88 -14.75 -5.50
CA LYS A 185 -5.49 -14.91 -6.90
C LYS A 185 -4.18 -15.67 -7.03
N THR A 186 -3.21 -15.47 -6.11
CA THR A 186 -1.98 -16.28 -6.08
C THR A 186 -2.29 -17.76 -5.90
N LEU A 187 -3.15 -18.12 -4.95
CA LEU A 187 -3.53 -19.53 -4.70
C LEU A 187 -4.28 -20.14 -5.89
N GLU A 188 -5.22 -19.40 -6.48
CA GLU A 188 -5.95 -19.82 -7.68
C GLU A 188 -5.00 -20.07 -8.85
N LEU A 189 -4.00 -19.21 -9.06
CA LEU A 189 -3.03 -19.39 -10.14
C LEU A 189 -2.07 -20.55 -9.87
N CYS A 190 -1.60 -20.71 -8.62
CA CYS A 190 -0.76 -21.84 -8.23
C CYS A 190 -1.48 -23.18 -8.41
N PHE A 191 -2.80 -23.22 -8.20
CA PHE A 191 -3.59 -24.43 -8.42
C PHE A 191 -3.48 -24.98 -9.85
N TRP A 192 -3.37 -24.11 -10.86
CA TRP A 192 -3.29 -24.51 -12.26
C TRP A 192 -1.86 -24.82 -12.75
N ILE A 193 -0.85 -24.59 -11.92
CA ILE A 193 0.55 -24.87 -12.28
C ILE A 193 0.87 -26.34 -11.98
N PRO A 194 1.25 -27.12 -13.00
CA PRO A 194 1.74 -28.48 -12.78
C PRO A 194 3.06 -28.46 -12.00
N GLU A 195 3.30 -29.47 -11.16
CA GLU A 195 4.53 -29.64 -10.35
C GLU A 195 4.79 -28.58 -9.27
N ILE A 196 3.87 -27.63 -9.03
CA ILE A 196 4.12 -26.59 -8.02
C ILE A 196 4.29 -27.17 -6.61
N ASP A 197 3.56 -28.25 -6.31
CA ASP A 197 3.67 -28.93 -5.02
C ASP A 197 5.04 -29.57 -4.81
N GLU A 198 5.61 -30.17 -5.86
CA GLU A 198 6.93 -30.80 -5.81
C GLU A 198 8.03 -29.76 -5.66
N LYS A 199 7.93 -28.64 -6.39
CA LYS A 199 8.89 -27.53 -6.32
C LYS A 199 8.88 -26.85 -4.96
N VAL A 200 7.70 -26.71 -4.36
CA VAL A 200 7.54 -26.08 -3.05
C VAL A 200 7.92 -27.05 -1.92
N ALA A 201 7.58 -28.33 -2.02
CA ALA A 201 8.00 -29.36 -1.04
C ALA A 201 9.52 -29.59 -1.04
N ALA A 202 10.18 -29.48 -2.21
CA ALA A 202 11.63 -29.62 -2.32
C ALA A 202 12.41 -28.46 -1.65
N ASP A 203 11.80 -27.28 -1.53
CA ASP A 203 12.43 -26.12 -0.89
C ASP A 203 12.30 -26.21 0.65
N ASP A 204 11.15 -26.65 1.17
CA ASP A 204 10.98 -26.95 2.60
C ASP A 204 12.01 -27.97 3.10
N ALA A 205 12.27 -29.03 2.32
CA ALA A 205 13.22 -30.08 2.66
C ALA A 205 14.70 -29.63 2.62
N ARG A 206 15.00 -28.46 2.03
CA ARG A 206 16.36 -27.88 2.00
C ARG A 206 16.61 -26.88 3.13
N VAL A 207 15.54 -26.39 3.76
CA VAL A 207 15.60 -25.39 4.84
C VAL A 207 15.47 -26.05 6.22
N SER A 208 14.98 -27.29 6.30
CA SER A 208 15.03 -28.17 7.48
C SER A 208 16.38 -28.84 7.68
#